data_AF-A0A1I7VV32-F1
#
_entry.id   AF-A0A1I7VV32-F1
#
_cell.length_a   1.000
_cell.length_b   1.000
_cell.length_c   1.000
_cell.angle_alpha   90.00
_cell.angle_beta   90.00
_cell.angle_gamma   90.00
#
_symmetry.space_group_name_H-M   'P 1'
#
loop_
_entity.id
_entity.type
_entity.pdbx_description
1 polymer ?
#
loop_
_entity_poly.entity_id
_entity_poly.type
_entity_poly.pdbx_seq_one_letter_code
_entity_poly.pdbx_strand_id
1 'polypeptide(L)'
;MTKGKLSWLNSLSAQGHRLTVEDHKLTEWVIIKQAQTETITEEEIEKWNLHYDEDKLWKSQSCLENSELDEQSRHPVYLPRHNAAIELLIWEQHKALIILCRNRTYTR
;
A
#
# COMPACT_ATOMS: atom_id res chain seq x y z
N MET A 1 -21.45 -9.13 -13.39
CA MET A 1 -20.88 -8.05 -12.54
C MET A 1 -19.51 -7.69 -13.10
N THR A 2 -19.41 -6.59 -13.84
CA THR A 2 -18.15 -6.05 -14.36
C THR A 2 -17.36 -5.47 -13.19
N LYS A 3 -16.51 -6.31 -12.59
CA LYS A 3 -15.43 -5.88 -11.67
C LYS A 3 -14.73 -4.69 -12.33
N GLY A 4 -14.71 -3.55 -11.63
CA GLY A 4 -14.21 -2.26 -12.13
C GLY A 4 -12.82 -2.43 -12.72
N LYS A 5 -12.76 -2.62 -14.03
CA LYS A 5 -11.50 -2.73 -14.78
C LYS A 5 -10.92 -1.32 -14.74
N LEU A 6 -9.74 -1.16 -14.12
CA LEU A 6 -8.99 0.08 -14.04
C LEU A 6 -8.59 0.55 -15.45
N SER A 7 -9.57 1.07 -16.20
CA SER A 7 -9.44 1.42 -17.61
C SER A 7 -8.36 2.47 -17.86
N TRP A 8 -8.08 3.30 -16.85
CA TRP A 8 -7.01 4.29 -16.86
C TRP A 8 -5.60 3.66 -16.92
N LEU A 9 -5.38 2.47 -16.36
CA LEU A 9 -4.08 1.78 -16.44
C LEU A 9 -3.74 1.36 -17.89
N ASN A 10 -4.76 1.00 -18.67
CA ASN A 10 -4.56 0.69 -20.10
C ASN A 10 -4.12 1.93 -20.88
N SER A 11 -4.58 3.13 -20.48
CA SER A 11 -4.17 4.39 -21.09
C SER A 11 -2.69 4.70 -20.80
N LEU A 12 -2.19 4.42 -19.59
CA LEU A 12 -0.76 4.57 -19.26
C LEU A 12 0.14 3.64 -20.07
N SER A 13 -0.27 2.38 -20.25
CA SER A 13 0.48 1.40 -21.05
C SER A 13 0.56 1.79 -22.53
N ALA A 14 -0.47 2.44 -23.07
CA ALA A 14 -0.55 2.77 -24.49
C ALA A 14 0.32 3.97 -24.88
N GLN A 15 0.71 4.82 -23.92
CA GLN A 15 1.25 6.14 -24.22
C GLN A 15 2.79 6.21 -24.25
N GLY A 16 3.50 5.10 -24.03
CA GLY A 16 4.97 5.04 -24.12
C GLY A 16 5.69 6.05 -23.20
N HIS A 17 4.99 6.57 -22.19
CA HIS A 17 5.51 7.60 -21.32
C HIS A 17 6.42 6.96 -20.28
N ARG A 18 7.58 7.58 -20.04
CA ARG A 18 8.53 7.10 -19.05
C ARG A 18 7.95 7.36 -17.67
N LEU A 19 7.60 6.30 -16.95
CA LEU A 19 7.01 6.39 -15.61
C LEU A 19 7.92 7.19 -14.68
N THR A 20 7.33 8.13 -13.95
CA THR A 20 7.99 8.94 -12.93
C THR A 20 7.85 8.29 -11.57
N VAL A 21 8.66 8.73 -10.60
CA VAL A 21 8.56 8.29 -9.20
C VAL A 21 7.17 8.61 -8.62
N GLU A 22 6.53 9.69 -9.08
CA GLU A 22 5.19 10.07 -8.65
C GLU A 22 4.13 9.10 -9.19
N ASP A 23 4.27 8.63 -10.43
CA ASP A 23 3.38 7.61 -11.02
C ASP A 23 3.47 6.28 -10.26
N HIS A 24 4.67 5.91 -9.82
CA HIS A 24 4.87 4.72 -8.99
C HIS A 24 4.14 4.84 -7.66
N LYS A 25 4.32 5.97 -6.95
CA LYS A 25 3.59 6.23 -5.69
C LYS A 25 2.08 6.20 -5.89
N LEU A 26 1.58 6.85 -6.94
CA LEU A 26 0.15 6.85 -7.27
C LEU A 26 -0.37 5.42 -7.51
N THR A 27 0.40 4.61 -8.23
CA THR A 27 0.04 3.23 -8.54
C THR A 27 -0.02 2.37 -7.27
N GLU A 28 0.96 2.50 -6.36
CA GLU A 28 0.94 1.82 -5.06
C GLU A 28 -0.33 2.16 -4.27
N TRP A 29 -0.68 3.46 -4.20
CA TRP A 29 -1.90 3.90 -3.54
C TRP A 29 -3.16 3.32 -4.16
N VAL A 30 -3.24 3.25 -5.49
CA VAL A 30 -4.41 2.67 -6.17
C VAL A 30 -4.53 1.17 -5.89
N ILE A 31 -3.41 0.44 -5.91
CA ILE A 31 -3.40 -1.00 -5.58
C ILE A 31 -3.89 -1.22 -4.15
N ILE A 32 -3.40 -0.42 -3.19
CA ILE A 32 -3.83 -0.52 -1.79
C ILE A 32 -5.32 -0.24 -1.65
N LYS A 33 -5.84 0.86 -2.24
CA LYS A 33 -7.27 1.18 -2.19
C LYS A 33 -8.14 0.08 -2.78
N GLN A 34 -7.71 -0.49 -3.91
CA GLN A 34 -8.43 -1.59 -4.55
C GLN A 34 -8.46 -2.82 -3.66
N ALA A 35 -7.31 -3.22 -3.12
CA ALA A 35 -7.21 -4.37 -2.22
C ALA A 35 -8.07 -4.18 -0.97
N GLN A 36 -8.01 -3.00 -0.35
CA GLN A 36 -8.84 -2.69 0.82
C GLN A 36 -10.34 -2.81 0.51
N THR A 37 -10.78 -2.30 -0.65
CA THR A 37 -12.19 -2.36 -1.07
C THR A 37 -12.66 -3.79 -1.31
N GLU A 38 -11.80 -4.67 -1.83
CA GLU A 38 -12.16 -6.04 -2.19
C GLU A 38 -12.12 -7.01 -1.01
N THR A 39 -11.29 -6.75 0.00
CA THR A 39 -10.95 -7.75 1.02
C THR A 39 -11.38 -7.39 2.44
N ILE A 40 -11.59 -6.11 2.77
CA ILE A 40 -11.90 -5.72 4.15
C ILE A 40 -13.32 -6.15 4.52
N THR A 41 -13.41 -6.95 5.58
CA THR A 41 -14.68 -7.35 6.20
C THR A 41 -14.91 -6.57 7.51
N GLU A 42 -16.15 -6.57 8.01
CA GLU A 42 -16.47 -5.97 9.32
C GLU A 42 -15.65 -6.61 10.45
N GLU A 43 -15.41 -7.93 10.38
CA GLU A 43 -14.56 -8.64 11.34
C GLU A 43 -13.12 -8.12 11.34
N GLU A 44 -12.55 -7.80 10.17
CA GLU A 44 -11.22 -7.21 10.08
C GLU A 44 -11.19 -5.78 10.60
N ILE A 45 -12.24 -4.99 10.35
CA ILE A 45 -12.37 -3.62 10.86
C ILE A 45 -12.35 -3.62 12.39
N GLU A 46 -13.16 -4.46 13.02
CA GLU A 46 -13.23 -4.55 14.47
C GLU A 46 -11.91 -5.09 15.06
N LYS A 47 -11.39 -6.18 14.48
CA LYS A 47 -10.17 -6.83 14.96
C LYS A 47 -8.95 -5.91 14.96
N TRP A 48 -8.81 -5.07 13.94
CA TRP A 48 -7.64 -4.20 13.77
C TRP A 48 -7.89 -2.75 14.16
N ASN A 49 -9.08 -2.45 14.70
CA ASN A 49 -9.55 -1.12 15.04
C ASN A 49 -9.32 -0.13 13.89
N LEU A 50 -9.88 -0.48 12.72
CA LEU A 50 -9.68 0.28 11.49
C LEU A 50 -10.63 1.46 11.41
N HIS A 51 -10.12 2.62 10.98
CA HIS A 51 -10.91 3.79 10.63
C HIS A 51 -10.66 4.16 9.17
N TYR A 52 -11.64 4.80 8.56
CA TYR A 52 -11.57 5.27 7.18
C TYR A 52 -11.17 6.74 7.16
N ASP A 53 -10.00 7.02 6.62
CA ASP A 53 -9.39 8.35 6.61
C ASP A 53 -9.86 9.21 5.42
N GLU A 54 -9.58 10.51 5.43
CA GLU A 54 -9.92 11.48 4.38
C GLU A 54 -9.35 11.07 3.01
N ASP A 55 -8.19 10.41 3.03
CA ASP A 55 -7.53 9.84 1.85
C ASP A 55 -8.25 8.60 1.27
N LYS A 56 -9.40 8.22 1.83
CA LYS A 56 -10.20 7.06 1.41
C LYS A 56 -9.46 5.74 1.59
N LEU A 57 -8.76 5.62 2.71
CA LEU A 57 -7.95 4.46 3.08
C LEU A 57 -8.33 3.99 4.47
N TRP A 58 -8.32 2.68 4.65
CA TRP A 58 -8.41 2.07 5.97
C TRP A 58 -7.05 2.13 6.66
N LYS A 59 -7.03 2.72 7.86
CA LYS A 59 -5.86 2.86 8.72
C LYS A 59 -6.14 2.25 10.08
N SER A 60 -5.12 1.69 10.72
CA SER A 60 -5.25 1.16 12.08
C SER A 60 -5.03 2.27 13.11
N GLN A 61 -5.89 2.32 14.12
CA GLN A 61 -5.84 3.35 15.15
C GLN A 61 -4.84 3.03 16.28
N SER A 62 -4.58 1.74 16.57
CA SER A 62 -4.07 1.34 17.90
C SER A 62 -2.56 1.06 17.97
N CYS A 63 -1.85 0.89 16.85
CA CYS A 63 -0.48 0.34 16.93
C CYS A 63 0.58 1.35 17.38
N LEU A 64 0.40 2.64 17.13
CA LEU A 64 1.42 3.68 17.36
C LEU A 64 0.87 4.91 18.08
N GLU A 65 -0.28 4.78 18.74
CA GLU A 65 -0.98 5.90 19.37
C GLU A 65 -0.14 6.60 20.46
N ASN A 66 0.74 5.88 21.14
CA ASN A 66 1.63 6.45 22.16
C ASN A 66 3.03 6.81 21.63
N SER A 67 3.24 6.79 20.30
CA SER A 67 4.53 7.14 19.71
C SER A 67 4.70 8.66 19.62
N GLU A 68 5.95 9.13 19.67
CA GLU A 68 6.32 10.53 19.41
C GLU A 68 6.22 10.92 17.92
N LEU A 69 5.56 10.09 17.11
CA LEU A 69 5.38 10.33 15.69
C LEU A 69 4.34 11.42 15.44
N ASP A 70 4.44 12.05 14.27
CA ASP A 70 3.41 12.95 13.78
C ASP A 70 2.06 12.24 13.61
N GLU A 71 0.98 13.02 13.60
CA GLU A 71 -0.39 12.51 13.54
C GLU A 71 -0.66 11.65 12.30
N GLN A 72 -0.05 11.98 11.15
CA GLN A 72 -0.14 11.17 9.94
C GLN A 72 0.54 9.80 10.09
N SER A 73 1.67 9.76 10.78
CA SER A 73 2.51 8.58 10.98
C SER A 73 2.02 7.68 12.12
N ARG A 74 1.18 8.20 13.02
CA ARG A 74 0.56 7.44 14.12
C ARG A 74 -0.48 6.42 13.64
N HIS A 75 -1.02 6.61 12.43
CA HIS A 75 -2.09 5.78 11.87
C HIS A 75 -1.61 5.04 10.62
N PRO A 76 -0.99 3.86 10.77
CA PRO A 76 -0.47 3.11 9.64
C PRO A 76 -1.60 2.61 8.73
N VAL A 77 -1.33 2.61 7.42
CA VAL A 77 -2.25 2.07 6.40
C VAL A 77 -2.38 0.55 6.57
N TYR A 78 -3.62 0.08 6.62
CA TYR A 78 -3.90 -1.35 6.73
C TYR A 78 -3.69 -2.06 5.39
N LEU A 79 -2.92 -3.15 5.40
CA LEU A 79 -2.65 -3.95 4.21
C LEU A 79 -3.36 -5.31 4.34
N PRO A 80 -4.39 -5.60 3.53
CA PRO A 80 -5.11 -6.87 3.60
C PRO A 80 -4.20 -8.07 3.33
N ARG A 81 -4.24 -9.06 4.22
CA ARG A 81 -3.32 -10.21 4.20
C ARG A 81 -3.58 -11.17 3.04
N HIS A 82 -4.80 -11.21 2.53
CA HIS A 82 -5.24 -12.20 1.52
C HIS A 82 -5.40 -11.60 0.11
N ASN A 83 -4.72 -10.49 -0.17
CA ASN A 83 -4.72 -9.88 -1.49
C ASN A 83 -3.37 -10.12 -2.19
N ALA A 84 -3.40 -10.84 -3.33
CA ALA A 84 -2.20 -11.19 -4.08
C ALA A 84 -1.37 -9.96 -4.52
N ALA A 85 -2.01 -8.83 -4.82
CA ALA A 85 -1.28 -7.61 -5.21
C ALA A 85 -0.52 -7.01 -4.02
N ILE A 86 -1.10 -7.07 -2.82
CA ILE A 86 -0.45 -6.64 -1.58
C ILE A 86 0.71 -7.55 -1.20
N GLU A 87 0.55 -8.86 -1.33
CA GLU A 87 1.64 -9.82 -1.10
C GLU A 87 2.84 -9.52 -2.00
N LEU A 88 2.59 -9.27 -3.29
CA LEU A 88 3.63 -8.88 -4.25
C LEU A 88 4.28 -7.55 -3.88
N LEU A 89 3.51 -6.56 -3.45
CA LEU A 89 4.03 -5.25 -3.03
C LEU A 89 4.97 -5.38 -1.83
N ILE A 90 4.57 -6.14 -0.80
CA ILE A 90 5.41 -6.43 0.38
C ILE A 90 6.69 -7.17 -0.03
N TRP A 91 6.56 -8.15 -0.93
CA TRP A 91 7.69 -8.93 -1.43
C TRP A 91 8.73 -8.07 -2.15
N GLU A 92 8.30 -7.17 -3.04
CA GLU A 92 9.20 -6.25 -3.74
C GLU A 92 9.90 -5.29 -2.77
N GLN A 93 9.18 -4.79 -1.76
CA GLN A 93 9.78 -3.94 -0.74
C GLN A 93 10.83 -4.69 0.09
N HIS A 94 10.57 -5.93 0.48
CA HIS A 94 11.55 -6.78 1.19
C HIS A 94 12.79 -7.06 0.35
N LYS A 95 12.63 -7.36 -0.95
CA LYS A 95 13.78 -7.52 -1.86
C LYS A 95 14.66 -6.27 -1.88
N ALA A 96 14.06 -5.09 -2.00
CA ALA A 96 14.79 -3.83 -2.00
C ALA A 96 15.61 -3.64 -0.71
N LEU A 97 15.01 -3.93 0.46
CA LEU A 97 15.71 -3.87 1.74
C LEU A 97 16.88 -4.87 1.83
N ILE A 98 16.70 -6.11 1.36
CA ILE A 98 17.76 -7.13 1.35
C ILE A 98 18.93 -6.68 0.46
N ILE A 99 18.64 -6.14 -0.72
CA ILE A 99 19.65 -5.63 -1.65
C ILE A 99 20.41 -4.45 -1.03
N LEU A 100 19.71 -3.51 -0.40
CA LEU A 100 20.32 -2.38 0.30
C LEU A 100 21.23 -2.83 1.46
N CYS A 101 20.78 -3.81 2.26
CA CYS A 101 21.58 -4.38 3.33
C CYS A 101 22.86 -5.04 2.80
N ARG A 102 22.77 -5.78 1.69
CA ARG A 102 23.95 -6.35 1.03
C ARG A 102 24.92 -5.28 0.54
N ASN A 103 24.43 -4.24 -0.15
CA ASN A 103 25.30 -3.20 -0.69
C ASN A 103 26.03 -2.39 0.40
N ARG A 104 25.41 -2.18 1.57
CA ARG A 104 26.09 -1.57 2.73
C ARG A 104 27.22 -2.43 3.31
N THR A 105 27.18 -3.75 3.13
CA THR A 105 28.26 -4.65 3.60
C THR A 105 29.48 -4.69 2.69
N TYR A 106 29.39 -4.18 1.45
CA TYR A 106 30.50 -4.16 0.47
C TYR A 106 31.17 -2.80 0.30
N THR A 107 30.61 -1.73 0.90
CA THR A 107 31.28 -0.43 1.03
C THR A 107 32.07 -0.41 2.34
N ARG A 108 33.29 -0.95 2.34
CA ARG A 108 34.29 -0.70 3.38
C ARG A 108 35.69 -0.65 2.79
#